data_AF-A0A2V4A1J3-F1
#
_entry.id   AF-A0A2V4A1J3-F1
#
_cell.length_a   1.000
_cell.length_b   1.000
_cell.length_c   1.000
_cell.angle_alpha   90.00
_cell.angle_beta   90.00
_cell.angle_gamma   90.00
#
_symmetry.space_group_name_H-M   'P 1'
#
loop_
_entity.id
_entity.type
_entity.pdbx_description
1 polymer ?
#
loop_
_entity_poly.entity_id
_entity_poly.type
_entity_poly.pdbx_seq_one_letter_code
_entity_poly.pdbx_strand_id
1 'polypeptide(L)'
;MSKNENSSKLNRRDFFKIGGITAAVGAGALTTLPQKTAAKELDKRLVDKIVTTHDDFPAEVRPDYVPPRNWDHVQARSFFVNEIRAIGETVEDDIVADGQAFVQKMNFAYDNDKIGYNQADKALLAGAWAMNNYAAGPSPAAIPNFGVNSWEQRTDKVQFALFDNDYVVKEKYQFENKQQAANQIKRAAKLFGADLVGITRRDKRWDYSKFLNPVPPILRKPLLAPPSKEQLEELHNWGPDKFVTDWSDFPFEPKTVIVMAFNMDYEGISTSPSFVGSAAAGAGYSEMAKVPYQLAVYLKNLGFNAVSAGNDMGLSVPYAIAAGLGEASRLGQAVTYKYGPRVRLAKVYTDFDFVEYDKPKSFGVMDFCKNCMRCADACPTKAISYDKEPSFEPTHDNKDNAWYNQKGVKKYHVDAKKCFKLWGELGDDCGMCMASCPYNKPDFWHHRLVDSITAAMPGPVHDLMREMDELFGYGNVEDKESIKKFYSPEGKSYDGH
;
A
#
# COMPACT_ATOMS: atom_id res chain seq x y z
N MET A 1 -42.43 19.60 22.29
CA MET A 1 -42.95 18.49 21.47
C MET A 1 -41.90 17.41 21.44
N SER A 2 -42.21 16.27 22.07
CA SER A 2 -41.36 15.09 22.13
C SER A 2 -41.32 14.39 20.77
N LYS A 3 -40.15 13.86 20.41
CA LYS A 3 -40.05 12.59 19.69
C LYS A 3 -38.95 11.78 20.35
N ASN A 4 -39.41 10.73 21.03
CA ASN A 4 -38.61 9.59 21.44
C ASN A 4 -38.08 8.89 20.18
N GLU A 5 -36.77 8.69 20.08
CA GLU A 5 -36.21 7.53 19.39
C GLU A 5 -35.45 6.70 20.41
N ASN A 6 -36.14 5.67 20.90
CA ASN A 6 -35.56 4.55 21.61
C ASN A 6 -34.74 3.74 20.58
N SER A 7 -33.44 4.00 20.46
CA SER A 7 -32.55 2.98 19.90
C SER A 7 -32.24 2.01 21.03
N SER A 8 -32.82 0.80 20.96
CA SER A 8 -32.46 -0.28 21.86
C SER A 8 -31.03 -0.70 21.56
N LYS A 9 -30.06 -0.13 22.29
CA LYS A 9 -28.66 -0.57 22.24
C LYS A 9 -28.58 -2.02 22.71
N LEU A 10 -28.45 -2.95 21.77
CA LEU A 10 -28.11 -4.34 22.03
C LEU A 10 -26.79 -4.38 22.81
N ASN A 11 -26.82 -4.81 24.07
CA ASN A 11 -25.61 -4.99 24.85
C ASN A 11 -24.98 -6.36 24.54
N ARG A 12 -23.68 -6.54 24.85
CA ARG A 12 -22.93 -7.78 24.61
C ARG A 12 -23.62 -9.04 25.18
N ARG A 13 -24.41 -8.89 26.25
CA ARG A 13 -25.12 -9.97 26.95
C ARG A 13 -26.40 -10.41 26.23
N ASP A 14 -27.10 -9.48 25.58
CA ASP A 14 -28.30 -9.77 24.79
C ASP A 14 -27.95 -10.37 23.41
N PHE A 15 -26.77 -10.04 22.87
CA PHE A 15 -26.23 -10.69 21.68
C PHE A 15 -25.98 -12.19 21.87
N PHE A 16 -25.45 -12.65 23.02
CA PHE A 16 -25.26 -14.10 23.28
C PHE A 16 -26.58 -14.89 23.28
N LYS A 17 -27.73 -14.22 23.49
CA LYS A 17 -29.05 -14.85 23.37
C LYS A 17 -29.54 -14.94 21.92
N ILE A 18 -29.15 -13.98 21.08
CA ILE A 18 -29.47 -13.95 19.64
C ILE A 18 -28.51 -14.83 18.82
N GLY A 19 -27.24 -14.94 19.23
CA GLY A 19 -26.20 -15.77 18.60
C GLY A 19 -26.50 -17.27 18.60
N GLY A 20 -27.52 -17.72 19.34
CA GLY A 20 -28.08 -19.07 19.19
C GLY A 20 -28.72 -19.34 17.83
N ILE A 21 -29.09 -18.30 17.07
CA ILE A 21 -29.72 -18.44 15.75
C ILE A 21 -28.68 -18.60 14.63
N THR A 22 -27.50 -17.99 14.75
CA THR A 22 -26.38 -18.19 13.79
C THR A 22 -25.73 -19.57 13.92
N ALA A 23 -25.99 -20.28 15.02
CA ALA A 23 -25.55 -21.68 15.21
C ALA A 23 -26.24 -22.67 14.26
N ALA A 24 -27.35 -22.29 13.60
CA ALA A 24 -28.14 -23.21 12.79
C ALA A 24 -27.52 -23.57 11.42
N VAL A 25 -26.57 -22.78 10.89
CA VAL A 25 -25.97 -23.06 9.57
C VAL A 25 -24.74 -23.98 9.66
N GLY A 26 -24.20 -24.23 10.87
CA GLY A 26 -22.98 -25.03 11.06
C GLY A 26 -23.12 -26.30 11.92
N ALA A 27 -24.22 -26.47 12.67
CA ALA A 27 -24.26 -27.46 13.75
C ALA A 27 -24.21 -28.94 13.31
N GLY A 28 -24.56 -29.26 12.06
CA GLY A 28 -24.64 -30.65 11.60
C GLY A 28 -23.29 -31.31 11.24
N ALA A 29 -22.26 -30.54 10.90
CA ALA A 29 -21.01 -31.08 10.31
C ALA A 29 -19.77 -30.94 11.22
N LEU A 30 -19.89 -30.29 12.38
CA LEU A 30 -18.75 -29.84 13.19
C LEU A 30 -18.56 -30.62 14.51
N THR A 31 -19.34 -31.68 14.76
CA THR A 31 -19.37 -32.36 16.07
C THR A 31 -18.18 -33.28 16.36
N THR A 32 -17.24 -33.45 15.42
CA THR A 32 -16.10 -34.38 15.55
C THR A 32 -14.72 -33.73 15.42
N LEU A 33 -14.63 -32.40 15.22
CA LEU A 33 -13.36 -31.69 15.06
C LEU A 33 -13.14 -30.66 16.18
N PRO A 34 -11.89 -30.41 16.63
CA PRO A 34 -11.58 -29.30 17.51
C PRO A 34 -12.09 -27.99 16.89
N GLN A 35 -12.80 -27.14 17.65
CA GLN A 35 -13.47 -25.92 17.15
C GLN A 35 -12.61 -25.05 16.21
N LYS A 36 -11.30 -24.91 16.51
CA LYS A 36 -10.35 -24.17 15.66
C LYS A 36 -10.14 -24.81 14.29
N THR A 37 -10.03 -26.13 14.23
CA THR A 37 -9.84 -26.90 12.97
C THR A 37 -11.13 -26.88 12.16
N ALA A 38 -12.25 -27.09 12.85
CA ALA A 38 -13.59 -27.08 12.29
C ALA A 38 -13.93 -25.70 11.66
N ALA A 39 -13.56 -24.61 12.34
CA ALA A 39 -13.76 -23.26 11.84
C ALA A 39 -12.80 -22.88 10.70
N LYS A 40 -11.54 -23.33 10.72
CA LYS A 40 -10.61 -23.15 9.60
C LYS A 40 -11.05 -23.86 8.33
N GLU A 41 -11.59 -25.08 8.48
CA GLU A 41 -12.13 -25.84 7.35
C GLU A 41 -13.41 -25.20 6.81
N LEU A 42 -14.27 -24.65 7.70
CA LEU A 42 -15.45 -23.89 7.31
C LEU A 42 -15.07 -22.58 6.59
N ASP A 43 -14.11 -21.82 7.13
CA ASP A 43 -13.56 -20.61 6.50
C ASP A 43 -13.02 -20.93 5.11
N LYS A 44 -12.17 -21.95 4.97
CA LYS A 44 -11.64 -22.38 3.67
C LYS A 44 -12.75 -22.73 2.68
N ARG A 45 -13.77 -23.50 3.10
CA ARG A 45 -14.90 -23.88 2.25
C ARG A 45 -15.78 -22.69 1.86
N LEU A 46 -15.91 -21.69 2.74
CA LEU A 46 -16.64 -20.46 2.45
C LEU A 46 -15.82 -19.58 1.49
N VAL A 47 -14.53 -19.37 1.77
CA VAL A 47 -13.58 -18.66 0.90
C VAL A 47 -13.61 -19.24 -0.51
N ASP A 48 -13.51 -20.57 -0.67
CA ASP A 48 -13.53 -21.22 -1.98
C ASP A 48 -14.86 -21.03 -2.73
N LYS A 49 -15.95 -20.70 -2.02
CA LYS A 49 -17.28 -20.43 -2.60
C LYS A 49 -17.57 -18.95 -2.86
N ILE A 50 -16.85 -18.05 -2.18
CA ILE A 50 -17.13 -16.60 -2.19
C ILE A 50 -16.07 -15.82 -2.96
N VAL A 51 -14.83 -16.31 -2.97
CA VAL A 51 -13.76 -15.70 -3.77
C VAL A 51 -14.05 -15.94 -5.24
N THR A 52 -14.40 -14.87 -5.93
CA THR A 52 -14.54 -14.87 -7.38
C THR A 52 -13.16 -14.62 -7.98
N THR A 53 -12.69 -15.55 -8.82
CA THR A 53 -11.47 -15.36 -9.61
C THR A 53 -11.86 -14.79 -10.97
N HIS A 54 -11.19 -13.73 -11.40
CA HIS A 54 -11.46 -13.06 -12.67
C HIS A 54 -10.40 -13.40 -13.71
N ASP A 55 -10.79 -13.46 -14.98
CA ASP A 55 -9.83 -13.60 -16.08
C ASP A 55 -9.20 -12.26 -16.47
N ASP A 56 -9.95 -11.17 -16.27
CA ASP A 56 -9.55 -9.80 -16.58
C ASP A 56 -9.54 -8.92 -15.32
N PHE A 57 -9.00 -7.70 -15.47
CA PHE A 57 -9.01 -6.70 -14.40
C PHE A 57 -10.46 -6.39 -13.96
N PRO A 58 -10.79 -6.49 -12.66
CA PRO A 58 -12.19 -6.55 -12.21
C PRO A 58 -12.92 -5.20 -12.23
N ALA A 59 -12.20 -4.08 -12.23
CA ALA A 59 -12.83 -2.77 -12.32
C ALA A 59 -13.00 -2.35 -13.79
N GLU A 60 -14.15 -1.76 -14.10
CA GLU A 60 -14.41 -1.19 -15.42
C GLU A 60 -13.45 -0.02 -15.70
N VAL A 61 -12.82 -0.04 -16.89
CA VAL A 61 -11.91 1.00 -17.37
C VAL A 61 -12.42 1.47 -18.73
N ARG A 62 -12.64 2.77 -18.88
CA ARG A 62 -13.06 3.36 -20.16
C ARG A 62 -11.92 3.32 -21.18
N PRO A 63 -12.23 3.23 -22.49
CA PRO A 63 -11.23 3.26 -23.56
C PRO A 63 -10.41 4.56 -23.64
N ASP A 64 -10.95 5.66 -23.12
CA ASP A 64 -10.32 7.00 -23.07
C ASP A 64 -9.43 7.20 -21.83
N TYR A 65 -9.17 6.15 -21.06
CA TYR A 65 -8.29 6.20 -19.89
C TYR A 65 -6.87 6.64 -20.25
N VAL A 66 -6.36 7.65 -19.54
CA VAL A 66 -5.01 8.18 -19.70
C VAL A 66 -4.18 7.78 -18.47
N PRO A 67 -3.04 7.09 -18.63
CA PRO A 67 -2.15 6.80 -17.51
C PRO A 67 -1.60 8.08 -16.86
N PRO A 68 -1.46 8.13 -15.53
CA PRO A 68 -0.91 9.28 -14.81
C PRO A 68 0.53 9.57 -15.18
N ARG A 69 1.00 10.80 -14.97
CA ARG A 69 2.44 11.09 -14.83
C ARG A 69 2.83 10.89 -13.37
N ASN A 70 4.10 10.61 -13.06
CA ASN A 70 4.50 10.38 -11.67
C ASN A 70 4.37 11.64 -10.80
N TRP A 71 4.15 12.83 -11.38
CA TRP A 71 3.84 14.06 -10.65
C TRP A 71 2.34 14.42 -10.60
N ASP A 72 1.46 13.53 -11.06
CA ASP A 72 0.01 13.66 -10.90
C ASP A 72 -0.44 13.03 -9.56
N HIS A 73 0.30 13.29 -8.49
CA HIS A 73 -0.14 13.16 -7.10
C HIS A 73 0.44 14.28 -6.21
N VAL A 74 -0.23 14.53 -5.10
CA VAL A 74 0.00 15.69 -4.21
C VAL A 74 1.44 15.79 -3.67
N GLN A 75 2.07 14.67 -3.33
CA GLN A 75 3.41 14.68 -2.73
C GLN A 75 4.51 15.12 -3.71
N ALA A 76 4.48 14.65 -4.96
CA ALA A 76 5.46 15.07 -5.96
C ALA A 76 5.37 16.59 -6.22
N ARG A 77 4.15 17.11 -6.39
CA ARG A 77 3.94 18.55 -6.57
C ARG A 77 4.28 19.38 -5.34
N SER A 78 4.11 18.82 -4.14
CA SER A 78 4.40 19.54 -2.88
C SER A 78 5.88 19.52 -2.48
N PHE A 79 6.63 18.48 -2.86
CA PHE A 79 8.04 18.32 -2.46
C PHE A 79 9.04 18.78 -3.52
N PHE A 80 8.65 18.80 -4.79
CA PHE A 80 9.51 19.18 -5.92
C PHE A 80 8.95 20.41 -6.66
N VAL A 81 8.49 21.41 -5.90
CA VAL A 81 7.76 22.59 -6.40
C VAL A 81 8.53 23.31 -7.50
N ASN A 82 9.83 23.52 -7.31
CA ASN A 82 10.66 24.27 -8.25
C ASN A 82 10.84 23.48 -9.56
N GLU A 83 11.07 22.18 -9.45
CA GLU A 83 11.30 21.30 -10.58
C GLU A 83 10.02 21.08 -11.39
N ILE A 84 8.87 20.96 -10.71
CA ILE A 84 7.55 20.89 -11.33
C ILE A 84 7.22 22.20 -12.07
N ARG A 85 7.46 23.35 -11.46
CA ARG A 85 7.29 24.66 -12.13
C ARG A 85 8.25 24.81 -13.31
N ALA A 86 9.48 24.32 -13.20
CA ALA A 86 10.47 24.42 -14.25
C ALA A 86 10.13 23.59 -15.51
N ILE A 87 9.36 22.51 -15.37
CA ILE A 87 8.83 21.74 -16.51
C ILE A 87 7.49 22.28 -17.03
N GLY A 88 7.07 23.45 -16.57
CA GLY A 88 5.88 24.16 -17.06
C GLY A 88 4.56 23.76 -16.38
N GLU A 89 4.59 22.97 -15.31
CA GLU A 89 3.39 22.60 -14.56
C GLU A 89 3.04 23.64 -13.50
N THR A 90 1.73 23.75 -13.21
CA THR A 90 1.25 24.60 -12.11
C THR A 90 1.26 23.82 -10.80
N VAL A 91 1.67 24.49 -9.73
CA VAL A 91 1.55 24.02 -8.35
C VAL A 91 0.85 25.09 -7.53
N GLU A 92 -0.30 24.73 -6.99
CA GLU A 92 -1.14 25.62 -6.18
C GLU A 92 -0.48 25.95 -4.84
N ASP A 93 -0.65 27.20 -4.37
CA ASP A 93 0.02 27.68 -3.15
C ASP A 93 -0.42 26.93 -1.89
N ASP A 94 -1.65 26.41 -1.85
CA ASP A 94 -2.13 25.57 -0.76
C ASP A 94 -1.35 24.25 -0.69
N ILE A 95 -1.05 23.63 -1.83
CA ILE A 95 -0.24 22.41 -1.92
C ILE A 95 1.22 22.69 -1.51
N VAL A 96 1.77 23.84 -1.89
CA VAL A 96 3.10 24.27 -1.44
C VAL A 96 3.13 24.42 0.08
N ALA A 97 2.15 25.14 0.64
CA ALA A 97 2.06 25.40 2.08
C ALA A 97 1.89 24.10 2.89
N ASP A 98 0.98 23.22 2.46
CA ASP A 98 0.73 21.93 3.12
C ASP A 98 1.98 21.03 3.07
N GLY A 99 2.68 21.00 1.93
CA GLY A 99 3.94 20.26 1.77
C GLY A 99 5.05 20.77 2.68
N GLN A 100 5.25 22.08 2.73
CA GLN A 100 6.23 22.71 3.61
C GLN A 100 5.90 22.47 5.08
N ALA A 101 4.63 22.60 5.47
CA ALA A 101 4.17 22.33 6.83
C ALA A 101 4.42 20.87 7.23
N PHE A 102 4.10 19.92 6.33
CA PHE A 102 4.37 18.50 6.55
C PHE A 102 5.87 18.25 6.73
N VAL A 103 6.72 18.69 5.79
CA VAL A 103 8.18 18.48 5.87
C VAL A 103 8.77 19.07 7.15
N GLN A 104 8.34 20.29 7.54
CA GLN A 104 8.83 20.93 8.76
C GLN A 104 8.43 20.14 10.01
N LYS A 105 7.15 19.79 10.17
CA LYS A 105 6.68 19.08 11.37
C LYS A 105 7.16 17.63 11.41
N MET A 106 7.07 16.91 10.29
CA MET A 106 7.48 15.51 10.17
C MET A 106 8.97 15.32 10.44
N ASN A 107 9.82 16.31 10.17
CA ASN A 107 11.26 16.21 10.46
C ASN A 107 11.65 16.78 11.83
N PHE A 108 11.05 17.89 12.26
CA PHE A 108 11.61 18.68 13.38
C PHE A 108 10.69 18.79 14.60
N ALA A 109 9.37 18.61 14.43
CA ALA A 109 8.44 18.80 15.54
C ALA A 109 8.23 17.51 16.36
N TYR A 110 8.19 17.70 17.68
CA TYR A 110 7.62 16.79 18.67
C TYR A 110 7.13 17.63 19.87
N ASP A 111 6.22 17.07 20.65
CA ASP A 111 5.64 17.71 21.84
C ASP A 111 5.56 16.67 22.95
N ASN A 112 6.39 16.83 24.00
CA ASN A 112 6.47 15.88 25.10
C ASN A 112 5.20 15.83 25.96
N ASP A 113 4.34 16.84 25.88
CA ASP A 113 3.06 16.88 26.59
C ASP A 113 1.92 16.22 25.77
N LYS A 114 2.19 15.86 24.50
CA LYS A 114 1.22 15.27 23.58
C LYS A 114 1.49 13.78 23.35
N ILE A 115 0.64 12.94 23.94
CA ILE A 115 0.66 11.48 23.72
C ILE A 115 0.57 11.17 22.21
N GLY A 116 1.48 10.34 21.69
CA GLY A 116 1.57 9.95 20.28
C GLY A 116 2.46 10.87 19.43
N TYR A 117 2.94 11.98 20.00
CA TYR A 117 3.78 12.97 19.32
C TYR A 117 4.99 13.40 20.17
N ASN A 118 5.32 12.65 21.23
CA ASN A 118 6.45 12.97 22.08
C ASN A 118 7.78 12.57 21.42
N GLN A 119 8.90 12.88 22.09
CA GLN A 119 10.23 12.59 21.58
C GLN A 119 10.49 11.09 21.32
N ALA A 120 9.94 10.19 22.16
CA ALA A 120 10.11 8.75 21.98
C ALA A 120 9.33 8.25 20.75
N ASP A 121 8.11 8.74 20.54
CA ASP A 121 7.31 8.44 19.35
C ASP A 121 8.02 8.95 18.09
N LYS A 122 8.62 10.14 18.16
CA LYS A 122 9.43 10.72 17.08
C LYS A 122 10.69 9.90 16.77
N ALA A 123 11.38 9.41 17.80
CA ALA A 123 12.56 8.56 17.64
C ALA A 123 12.19 7.21 17.00
N LEU A 124 11.07 6.61 17.41
CA LEU A 124 10.51 5.40 16.79
C LEU A 124 10.24 5.64 15.30
N LEU A 125 9.58 6.75 14.96
CA LEU A 125 9.31 7.15 13.58
C LEU A 125 10.60 7.30 12.75
N ALA A 126 11.61 8.00 13.29
CA ALA A 126 12.89 8.18 12.60
C ALA A 126 13.59 6.84 12.33
N GLY A 127 13.60 5.94 13.33
CA GLY A 127 14.16 4.60 13.18
C GLY A 127 13.41 3.76 12.13
N ALA A 128 12.09 3.85 12.10
CA ALA A 128 11.26 3.12 11.17
C ALA A 128 11.53 3.48 9.69
N TRP A 129 11.81 4.76 9.40
CA TRP A 129 12.10 5.25 8.05
C TRP A 129 13.57 5.14 7.63
N ALA A 130 14.48 4.82 8.54
CA ALA A 130 15.91 4.94 8.32
C ALA A 130 16.41 4.16 7.09
N MET A 131 15.95 2.92 6.89
CA MET A 131 16.39 2.09 5.77
C MET A 131 15.87 2.63 4.42
N ASN A 132 14.60 3.03 4.34
CA ASN A 132 14.08 3.68 3.13
C ASN A 132 14.88 4.95 2.79
N ASN A 133 15.06 5.84 3.78
CA ASN A 133 15.73 7.12 3.55
C ASN A 133 17.18 6.95 3.11
N TYR A 134 17.86 5.91 3.61
CA TYR A 134 19.21 5.57 3.20
C TYR A 134 19.27 4.95 1.80
N ALA A 135 18.40 3.98 1.51
CA ALA A 135 18.56 3.13 0.32
C ALA A 135 17.67 3.49 -0.86
N ALA A 136 16.43 3.93 -0.64
CA ALA A 136 15.45 4.22 -1.71
C ALA A 136 15.13 5.71 -1.86
N GLY A 137 15.49 6.52 -0.84
CA GLY A 137 15.41 7.97 -0.86
C GLY A 137 14.00 8.48 -1.24
N PRO A 138 13.86 9.24 -2.34
CA PRO A 138 12.63 9.93 -2.73
C PRO A 138 11.58 9.03 -3.41
N SER A 139 11.79 7.71 -3.49
CA SER A 139 10.80 6.76 -4.04
C SER A 139 9.38 6.90 -3.45
N PRO A 140 9.16 7.16 -2.14
CA PRO A 140 7.81 7.39 -1.59
C PRO A 140 7.08 8.59 -2.23
N ALA A 141 7.83 9.59 -2.71
CA ALA A 141 7.33 10.75 -3.44
C ALA A 141 7.36 10.55 -4.98
N ALA A 142 7.38 9.28 -5.40
CA ALA A 142 7.35 8.79 -6.77
C ALA A 142 8.53 9.19 -7.68
N ILE A 143 9.69 9.56 -7.11
CA ILE A 143 10.90 9.80 -7.92
C ILE A 143 11.62 8.47 -8.18
N PRO A 144 11.77 8.04 -9.44
CA PRO A 144 12.37 6.75 -9.76
C PRO A 144 13.90 6.81 -9.90
N ASN A 145 14.47 5.66 -10.25
CA ASN A 145 15.89 5.50 -10.58
C ASN A 145 16.87 5.95 -9.48
N PHE A 146 16.46 5.85 -8.21
CA PHE A 146 17.27 6.27 -7.06
C PHE A 146 17.67 5.08 -6.19
N GLY A 147 18.94 5.05 -5.78
CA GLY A 147 19.50 4.09 -4.83
C GLY A 147 19.26 2.65 -5.25
N VAL A 148 18.60 1.88 -4.39
CA VAL A 148 18.25 0.47 -4.63
C VAL A 148 17.21 0.29 -5.75
N ASN A 149 16.44 1.32 -6.09
CA ASN A 149 15.49 1.31 -7.22
C ASN A 149 16.11 1.83 -8.52
N SER A 150 17.45 1.84 -8.60
CA SER A 150 18.16 2.22 -9.81
C SER A 150 17.86 1.29 -10.98
N TRP A 151 17.84 1.89 -12.16
CA TRP A 151 17.59 1.19 -13.41
C TRP A 151 18.83 0.45 -13.93
N GLU A 152 20.01 0.62 -13.36
CA GLU A 152 21.25 0.00 -13.84
C GLU A 152 21.14 -1.53 -14.06
N GLN A 153 21.49 -1.98 -15.27
CA GLN A 153 21.58 -3.38 -15.67
C GLN A 153 23.03 -3.75 -16.00
N ARG A 154 23.93 -3.65 -15.02
CA ARG A 154 25.35 -3.98 -15.21
C ARG A 154 25.50 -5.45 -15.61
N THR A 155 26.34 -5.76 -16.60
CA THR A 155 26.62 -7.15 -17.03
C THR A 155 28.02 -7.62 -16.64
N ASP A 156 28.89 -6.70 -16.25
CA ASP A 156 30.26 -7.00 -15.86
C ASP A 156 30.39 -6.93 -14.34
N LYS A 157 30.74 -8.07 -13.75
CA LYS A 157 31.04 -8.16 -12.32
C LYS A 157 32.38 -7.48 -12.06
N VAL A 158 32.45 -6.63 -11.03
CA VAL A 158 33.72 -6.06 -10.58
C VAL A 158 34.55 -7.20 -9.97
N GLN A 159 35.53 -7.72 -10.72
CA GLN A 159 36.25 -8.96 -10.38
C GLN A 159 36.93 -8.95 -8.99
N PHE A 160 37.31 -7.77 -8.51
CA PHE A 160 37.99 -7.57 -7.22
C PHE A 160 37.02 -7.17 -6.08
N ALA A 161 35.74 -7.00 -6.35
CA ALA A 161 34.74 -6.67 -5.32
C ALA A 161 34.09 -7.94 -4.76
N LEU A 162 34.45 -8.30 -3.52
CA LEU A 162 33.91 -9.48 -2.82
C LEU A 162 32.38 -9.44 -2.66
N PHE A 163 31.81 -8.24 -2.49
CA PHE A 163 30.40 -8.02 -2.20
C PHE A 163 29.63 -7.36 -3.36
N ASP A 164 29.98 -7.69 -4.60
CA ASP A 164 29.26 -7.20 -5.79
C ASP A 164 28.38 -8.31 -6.41
N ASN A 165 27.08 -8.28 -6.12
CA ASN A 165 26.11 -9.24 -6.65
C ASN A 165 25.00 -8.60 -7.50
N ASP A 166 24.98 -7.26 -7.66
CA ASP A 166 23.94 -6.57 -8.44
C ASP A 166 24.37 -6.42 -9.91
N TYR A 167 24.34 -7.51 -10.65
CA TYR A 167 24.63 -7.56 -12.08
C TYR A 167 23.79 -8.65 -12.75
N VAL A 168 23.48 -8.46 -14.03
CA VAL A 168 22.75 -9.41 -14.87
C VAL A 168 23.73 -10.47 -15.38
N VAL A 169 23.52 -11.71 -14.96
CA VAL A 169 24.30 -12.86 -15.42
C VAL A 169 23.99 -13.14 -16.90
N LYS A 170 25.01 -13.43 -17.71
CA LYS A 170 24.82 -13.66 -19.16
C LYS A 170 24.06 -14.94 -19.45
N GLU A 171 24.26 -15.97 -18.64
CA GLU A 171 23.54 -17.24 -18.73
C GLU A 171 22.15 -17.09 -18.10
N LYS A 172 21.11 -17.49 -18.85
CA LYS A 172 19.73 -17.50 -18.37
C LYS A 172 19.40 -18.84 -17.75
N TYR A 173 18.98 -18.83 -16.49
CA TYR A 173 18.50 -20.02 -15.80
C TYR A 173 17.27 -20.61 -16.51
N GLN A 174 17.28 -21.93 -16.73
CA GLN A 174 16.20 -22.65 -17.40
C GLN A 174 15.28 -23.29 -16.36
N PHE A 175 14.07 -22.76 -16.24
CA PHE A 175 13.03 -23.38 -15.43
C PHE A 175 12.38 -24.55 -16.18
N GLU A 176 11.97 -25.58 -15.44
CA GLU A 176 11.29 -26.75 -15.99
C GLU A 176 9.93 -26.38 -16.60
N ASN A 177 9.17 -25.52 -15.90
CA ASN A 177 7.87 -25.03 -16.35
C ASN A 177 7.50 -23.70 -15.67
N LYS A 178 6.48 -23.04 -16.21
CA LYS A 178 5.97 -21.74 -15.75
C LYS A 178 5.50 -21.74 -14.28
N GLN A 179 4.89 -22.84 -13.83
CA GLN A 179 4.40 -22.96 -12.46
C GLN A 179 5.56 -23.09 -11.46
N GLN A 180 6.59 -23.85 -11.81
CA GLN A 180 7.82 -23.97 -11.03
C GLN A 180 8.51 -22.61 -10.90
N ALA A 181 8.64 -21.87 -12.02
CA ALA A 181 9.19 -20.51 -12.00
C ALA A 181 8.42 -19.59 -11.05
N ALA A 182 7.08 -19.58 -11.14
CA ALA A 182 6.23 -18.79 -10.26
C ALA A 182 6.42 -19.17 -8.79
N ASN A 183 6.44 -20.47 -8.47
CA ASN A 183 6.63 -20.97 -7.11
C ASN A 183 8.00 -20.57 -6.53
N GLN A 184 9.06 -20.69 -7.34
CA GLN A 184 10.42 -20.37 -6.89
C GLN A 184 10.61 -18.87 -6.67
N ILE A 185 10.13 -18.02 -7.58
CA ILE A 185 10.16 -16.56 -7.44
C ILE A 185 9.37 -16.12 -6.20
N LYS A 186 8.14 -16.64 -6.01
CA LYS A 186 7.33 -16.35 -4.82
C LYS A 186 8.04 -16.82 -3.55
N ARG A 187 8.67 -17.99 -3.57
CA ARG A 187 9.41 -18.52 -2.41
C ARG A 187 10.62 -17.64 -2.07
N ALA A 188 11.35 -17.14 -3.05
CA ALA A 188 12.46 -16.20 -2.85
C ALA A 188 11.97 -14.88 -2.22
N ALA A 189 10.91 -14.28 -2.78
CA ALA A 189 10.31 -13.07 -2.22
C ALA A 189 9.82 -13.26 -0.77
N LYS A 190 9.19 -14.41 -0.46
CA LYS A 190 8.80 -14.80 0.90
C LYS A 190 9.99 -14.99 1.84
N LEU A 191 11.10 -15.54 1.35
CA LEU A 191 12.34 -15.69 2.13
C LEU A 191 12.94 -14.32 2.50
N PHE A 192 12.90 -13.38 1.57
CA PHE A 192 13.46 -12.03 1.75
C PHE A 192 12.62 -11.13 2.66
N GLY A 193 11.31 -11.39 2.75
CA GLY A 193 10.45 -10.76 3.77
C GLY A 193 9.07 -10.32 3.29
N ALA A 194 8.68 -10.57 2.04
CA ALA A 194 7.33 -10.22 1.59
C ALA A 194 6.26 -11.01 2.36
N ASP A 195 5.16 -10.38 2.74
CA ASP A 195 4.02 -11.06 3.37
C ASP A 195 3.13 -11.75 2.36
N LEU A 196 2.83 -11.06 1.27
CA LEU A 196 2.08 -11.57 0.12
C LEU A 196 2.86 -11.29 -1.16
N VAL A 197 2.77 -12.21 -2.12
CA VAL A 197 3.47 -12.10 -3.41
C VAL A 197 2.54 -12.60 -4.51
N GLY A 198 2.40 -11.80 -5.56
CA GLY A 198 1.64 -12.14 -6.75
C GLY A 198 2.41 -11.71 -8.00
N ILE A 199 2.17 -12.39 -9.11
CA ILE A 199 2.86 -12.15 -10.38
C ILE A 199 1.81 -11.85 -11.45
N THR A 200 1.94 -10.71 -12.11
CA THR A 200 1.02 -10.32 -13.20
C THR A 200 1.80 -9.88 -14.43
N ARG A 201 1.14 -9.87 -15.59
CA ARG A 201 1.65 -9.17 -16.77
C ARG A 201 1.75 -7.68 -16.47
N ARG A 202 2.72 -7.02 -17.10
CA ARG A 202 2.75 -5.55 -17.18
C ARG A 202 1.53 -5.07 -17.95
N ASP A 203 0.82 -4.12 -17.37
CA ASP A 203 -0.33 -3.48 -17.99
C ASP A 203 -0.09 -1.96 -17.97
N LYS A 204 0.17 -1.41 -19.17
CA LYS A 204 0.61 -0.02 -19.36
C LYS A 204 -0.43 1.00 -18.88
N ARG A 205 -1.68 0.60 -18.63
CA ARG A 205 -2.69 1.44 -17.98
C ARG A 205 -2.24 1.87 -16.58
N TRP A 206 -1.48 1.03 -15.88
CA TRP A 206 -1.13 1.27 -14.48
C TRP A 206 0.25 1.88 -14.28
N ASP A 207 1.01 2.03 -15.35
CA ASP A 207 2.32 2.67 -15.33
C ASP A 207 2.18 4.19 -15.28
N TYR A 208 3.18 4.88 -14.73
CA TYR A 208 3.28 6.30 -15.03
C TYR A 208 3.70 6.50 -16.49
N SER A 209 3.08 7.44 -17.20
CA SER A 209 3.40 7.73 -18.59
C SER A 209 4.71 8.50 -18.75
N LYS A 210 5.07 9.29 -17.73
CA LYS A 210 6.28 10.12 -17.65
C LYS A 210 6.79 10.16 -16.22
N PHE A 211 8.10 10.38 -16.09
CA PHE A 211 8.80 10.44 -14.82
C PHE A 211 9.51 11.79 -14.66
N LEU A 212 9.21 12.49 -13.56
CA LEU A 212 10.07 13.52 -13.01
C LEU A 212 11.27 12.84 -12.34
N ASN A 213 12.47 13.17 -12.80
CA ASN A 213 13.75 12.72 -12.33
C ASN A 213 14.62 13.96 -12.06
N PRO A 214 14.38 14.70 -10.97
CA PRO A 214 15.06 15.96 -10.73
C PRO A 214 16.49 15.78 -10.22
N VAL A 215 16.80 14.60 -9.67
CA VAL A 215 18.13 14.28 -9.15
C VAL A 215 19.04 13.86 -10.30
N PRO A 216 20.23 14.47 -10.49
CA PRO A 216 21.17 14.07 -11.53
C PRO A 216 21.71 12.64 -11.29
N PRO A 217 21.98 11.84 -12.35
CA PRO A 217 22.39 10.43 -12.22
C PRO A 217 23.51 10.18 -11.23
N ILE A 218 24.53 11.03 -11.22
CA ILE A 218 25.69 10.93 -10.31
C ILE A 218 25.32 11.00 -8.81
N LEU A 219 24.19 11.64 -8.46
CA LEU A 219 23.71 11.76 -7.08
C LEU A 219 22.65 10.73 -6.70
N ARG A 220 22.28 9.83 -7.63
CA ARG A 220 21.25 8.80 -7.38
C ARG A 220 21.80 7.61 -6.59
N LYS A 221 23.11 7.42 -6.52
CA LYS A 221 23.77 6.36 -5.75
C LYS A 221 25.01 6.88 -5.02
N PRO A 222 25.47 6.18 -3.96
CA PRO A 222 26.77 6.45 -3.37
C PRO A 222 27.88 6.34 -4.42
N LEU A 223 28.80 7.31 -4.42
CA LEU A 223 29.96 7.29 -5.31
C LEU A 223 30.95 6.21 -4.86
N LEU A 224 31.24 5.27 -5.76
CA LEU A 224 32.25 4.23 -5.55
C LEU A 224 33.66 4.67 -5.99
N ALA A 225 33.75 5.75 -6.76
CA ALA A 225 34.98 6.35 -7.26
C ALA A 225 34.75 7.87 -7.49
N PRO A 226 35.83 8.67 -7.61
CA PRO A 226 35.71 10.06 -8.02
C PRO A 226 34.94 10.20 -9.34
N PRO A 227 34.09 11.23 -9.48
CA PRO A 227 33.39 11.53 -10.74
C PRO A 227 34.33 11.63 -11.93
N SER A 228 33.94 11.02 -13.05
CA SER A 228 34.54 11.27 -14.36
C SER A 228 34.26 12.71 -14.85
N LYS A 229 35.00 13.17 -15.85
CA LYS A 229 34.80 14.50 -16.43
C LYS A 229 33.41 14.64 -17.04
N GLU A 230 32.95 13.58 -17.69
CA GLU A 230 31.64 13.47 -18.33
C GLU A 230 30.52 13.59 -17.29
N GLN A 231 30.66 12.92 -16.13
CA GLN A 231 29.69 13.03 -15.05
C GLN A 231 29.66 14.42 -14.40
N LEU A 232 30.81 15.10 -14.30
CA LEU A 232 30.87 16.48 -13.81
C LEU A 232 30.24 17.46 -14.82
N GLU A 233 30.45 17.22 -16.12
CA GLU A 233 29.82 18.01 -17.18
C GLU A 233 28.31 17.79 -17.23
N GLU A 234 27.83 16.56 -17.07
CA GLU A 234 26.41 16.26 -16.94
C GLU A 234 25.80 16.98 -15.74
N LEU A 235 26.48 16.93 -14.59
CA LEU A 235 26.06 17.62 -13.36
C LEU A 235 25.97 19.14 -13.56
N HIS A 236 26.97 19.77 -14.20
CA HIS A 236 26.94 21.20 -14.49
C HIS A 236 25.83 21.59 -15.45
N ASN A 237 25.49 20.71 -16.38
CA ASN A 237 24.44 20.93 -17.37
C ASN A 237 23.10 20.31 -16.94
N TRP A 238 22.92 19.94 -15.67
CA TRP A 238 21.68 19.32 -15.20
C TRP A 238 20.61 20.38 -15.00
N GLY A 239 19.47 20.23 -15.69
CA GLY A 239 18.45 21.27 -15.71
C GLY A 239 17.08 20.76 -16.16
N PRO A 240 16.11 21.68 -16.27
CA PRO A 240 14.70 21.35 -16.54
C PRO A 240 14.47 20.56 -17.83
N ASP A 241 15.33 20.74 -18.84
CA ASP A 241 15.33 20.00 -20.10
C ASP A 241 15.60 18.49 -19.92
N LYS A 242 16.18 18.08 -18.79
CA LYS A 242 16.54 16.68 -18.46
C LYS A 242 15.70 16.08 -17.33
N PHE A 243 14.84 16.86 -16.70
CA PHE A 243 14.03 16.39 -15.57
C PHE A 243 12.96 15.39 -15.98
N VAL A 244 12.47 15.45 -17.22
CA VAL A 244 11.38 14.58 -17.68
C VAL A 244 11.96 13.45 -18.52
N THR A 245 11.68 12.23 -18.11
CA THR A 245 12.02 10.98 -18.82
C THR A 245 10.77 10.14 -18.99
N ASP A 246 10.83 9.11 -19.81
CA ASP A 246 9.74 8.14 -19.98
C ASP A 246 10.26 6.71 -20.13
N TRP A 247 9.38 5.80 -20.55
CA TRP A 247 9.73 4.38 -20.70
C TRP A 247 10.76 4.10 -21.81
N SER A 248 11.02 5.04 -22.72
CA SER A 248 12.11 4.92 -23.70
C SER A 248 13.50 5.09 -23.06
N ASP A 249 13.60 5.78 -21.92
CA ASP A 249 14.81 5.88 -21.10
C ASP A 249 14.99 4.66 -20.18
N PHE A 250 13.97 3.79 -20.08
CA PHE A 250 14.02 2.59 -19.27
C PHE A 250 14.83 1.50 -20.00
N PRO A 251 15.74 0.77 -19.31
CA PRO A 251 16.82 0.00 -19.94
C PRO A 251 16.40 -1.29 -20.66
N PHE A 252 15.13 -1.70 -20.56
CA PHE A 252 14.57 -2.87 -21.23
C PHE A 252 13.05 -2.72 -21.33
N GLU A 253 12.35 -3.56 -22.09
CA GLU A 253 10.87 -3.59 -22.04
C GLU A 253 10.40 -4.61 -20.99
N PRO A 254 9.88 -4.17 -19.82
CA PRO A 254 9.34 -5.11 -18.85
C PRO A 254 8.08 -5.79 -19.38
N LYS A 255 7.99 -7.09 -19.13
CA LYS A 255 6.85 -7.95 -19.52
C LYS A 255 6.03 -8.40 -18.31
N THR A 256 6.70 -8.56 -17.18
CA THR A 256 6.12 -9.06 -15.92
C THR A 256 6.35 -8.07 -14.79
N VAL A 257 5.35 -7.96 -13.92
CA VAL A 257 5.40 -7.22 -12.67
C VAL A 257 5.16 -8.19 -11.52
N ILE A 258 6.14 -8.32 -10.62
CA ILE A 258 6.01 -9.11 -9.39
C ILE A 258 5.65 -8.15 -8.27
N VAL A 259 4.46 -8.30 -7.72
CA VAL A 259 3.91 -7.41 -6.69
C VAL A 259 4.07 -8.05 -5.33
N MET A 260 4.52 -7.25 -4.36
CA MET A 260 4.71 -7.66 -2.98
C MET A 260 3.91 -6.76 -2.04
N ALA A 261 3.29 -7.36 -1.03
CA ALA A 261 2.68 -6.65 0.07
C ALA A 261 3.46 -6.88 1.36
N PHE A 262 3.59 -5.84 2.18
CA PHE A 262 4.25 -5.85 3.48
C PHE A 262 3.25 -5.43 4.54
N ASN A 263 2.96 -6.28 5.50
CA ASN A 263 2.01 -5.96 6.55
C ASN A 263 2.57 -4.87 7.45
N MET A 264 1.76 -3.86 7.77
CA MET A 264 2.13 -2.92 8.83
C MET A 264 1.70 -3.48 10.19
N ASP A 265 2.36 -3.04 11.24
CA ASP A 265 2.01 -3.46 12.60
C ASP A 265 0.57 -3.06 12.96
N TYR A 266 -0.21 -4.00 13.52
CA TYR A 266 -1.62 -3.74 13.83
C TYR A 266 -1.78 -2.73 14.96
N GLU A 267 -1.02 -2.89 16.05
CA GLU A 267 -1.12 -2.01 17.21
C GLU A 267 -0.64 -0.61 16.83
N GLY A 268 0.44 -0.50 16.07
CA GLY A 268 0.93 0.75 15.51
C GLY A 268 -0.13 1.46 14.69
N ILE A 269 -0.74 0.80 13.69
CA ILE A 269 -1.79 1.45 12.88
C ILE A 269 -3.05 1.77 13.69
N SER A 270 -3.36 1.03 14.77
CA SER A 270 -4.48 1.37 15.66
C SER A 270 -4.29 2.69 16.40
N THR A 271 -3.06 3.20 16.47
CA THR A 271 -2.75 4.52 17.05
C THR A 271 -2.96 5.70 16.11
N SER A 272 -3.47 5.48 14.89
CA SER A 272 -3.67 6.54 13.92
C SER A 272 -4.74 7.56 14.38
N PRO A 273 -4.47 8.87 14.22
CA PRO A 273 -3.22 9.48 13.78
C PRO A 273 -2.22 9.63 14.93
N SER A 274 -0.95 9.33 14.68
CA SER A 274 0.17 9.59 15.60
C SER A 274 1.50 9.26 14.92
N PHE A 275 2.63 9.66 15.52
CA PHE A 275 3.96 9.22 15.08
C PHE A 275 4.17 7.71 15.22
N VAL A 276 3.48 7.04 16.15
CA VAL A 276 3.53 5.57 16.28
C VAL A 276 2.87 4.90 15.08
N GLY A 277 1.71 5.39 14.63
CA GLY A 277 1.04 4.94 13.40
C GLY A 277 1.90 5.18 12.16
N SER A 278 2.50 6.36 12.07
CA SER A 278 3.46 6.68 11.00
C SER A 278 4.74 5.86 11.04
N ALA A 279 5.17 5.40 12.22
CA ALA A 279 6.30 4.48 12.33
C ALA A 279 5.94 3.10 11.76
N ALA A 280 4.73 2.59 11.99
CA ALA A 280 4.28 1.34 11.37
C ALA A 280 4.27 1.44 9.83
N ALA A 281 3.92 2.61 9.29
CA ALA A 281 4.04 2.91 7.87
C ALA A 281 5.50 2.97 7.38
N GLY A 282 6.36 3.69 8.12
CA GLY A 282 7.79 3.83 7.80
C GLY A 282 8.54 2.50 7.79
N ALA A 283 8.25 1.62 8.75
CA ALA A 283 8.81 0.28 8.80
C ALA A 283 8.43 -0.53 7.55
N GLY A 284 7.18 -0.39 7.09
CA GLY A 284 6.73 -0.96 5.82
C GLY A 284 7.49 -0.42 4.60
N TYR A 285 7.78 0.89 4.55
CA TYR A 285 8.62 1.47 3.49
C TYR A 285 10.07 0.96 3.53
N SER A 286 10.62 0.75 4.73
CA SER A 286 11.95 0.16 4.90
C SER A 286 12.01 -1.28 4.35
N GLU A 287 10.94 -2.07 4.52
CA GLU A 287 10.79 -3.37 3.86
C GLU A 287 10.63 -3.25 2.34
N MET A 288 9.91 -2.24 1.84
CA MET A 288 9.80 -1.94 0.40
C MET A 288 11.13 -1.55 -0.25
N ALA A 289 12.08 -0.99 0.50
CA ALA A 289 13.43 -0.73 -0.01
C ALA A 289 14.27 -2.02 -0.05
N LYS A 290 14.11 -2.88 0.95
CA LYS A 290 14.91 -4.11 1.13
C LYS A 290 14.50 -5.24 0.19
N VAL A 291 13.25 -5.69 0.30
CA VAL A 291 12.80 -6.97 -0.26
C VAL A 291 12.70 -6.95 -1.79
N PRO A 292 12.10 -5.94 -2.43
CA PRO A 292 12.07 -5.84 -3.88
C PRO A 292 13.45 -5.75 -4.51
N TYR A 293 14.38 -5.05 -3.86
CA TYR A 293 15.77 -4.98 -4.32
C TYR A 293 16.45 -6.35 -4.26
N GLN A 294 16.32 -7.08 -3.16
CA GLN A 294 16.83 -8.46 -3.06
C GLN A 294 16.24 -9.38 -4.14
N LEU A 295 14.95 -9.22 -4.43
CA LEU A 295 14.28 -9.98 -5.49
C LEU A 295 14.77 -9.58 -6.90
N ALA A 296 15.00 -8.29 -7.15
CA ALA A 296 15.57 -7.83 -8.41
C ALA A 296 16.98 -8.39 -8.61
N VAL A 297 17.84 -8.32 -7.60
CA VAL A 297 19.19 -8.92 -7.64
C VAL A 297 19.12 -10.44 -7.87
N TYR A 298 18.18 -11.14 -7.24
CA TYR A 298 17.94 -12.57 -7.49
C TYR A 298 17.61 -12.84 -8.97
N LEU A 299 16.69 -12.08 -9.57
CA LEU A 299 16.33 -12.23 -10.99
C LEU A 299 17.49 -11.89 -11.93
N LYS A 300 18.27 -10.84 -11.62
CA LYS A 300 19.50 -10.51 -12.37
C LYS A 300 20.50 -11.65 -12.35
N ASN A 301 20.65 -12.33 -11.20
CA ASN A 301 21.53 -13.50 -11.08
C ASN A 301 20.96 -14.78 -11.74
N LEU A 302 19.68 -14.80 -12.10
CA LEU A 302 19.09 -15.80 -13.00
C LEU A 302 19.23 -15.42 -14.49
N GLY A 303 19.81 -14.25 -14.79
CA GLY A 303 20.04 -13.74 -16.13
C GLY A 303 18.90 -12.93 -16.74
N PHE A 304 17.99 -12.41 -15.91
CA PHE A 304 16.87 -11.56 -16.35
C PHE A 304 17.07 -10.12 -15.92
N ASN A 305 16.69 -9.16 -16.77
CA ASN A 305 16.73 -7.76 -16.38
C ASN A 305 15.65 -7.52 -15.33
N ALA A 306 15.98 -6.76 -14.29
CA ALA A 306 15.04 -6.48 -13.21
C ALA A 306 15.31 -5.14 -12.54
N VAL A 307 14.24 -4.45 -12.18
CA VAL A 307 14.29 -3.18 -11.43
C VAL A 307 13.26 -3.24 -10.32
N SER A 308 13.70 -3.02 -9.08
CA SER A 308 12.77 -2.81 -7.97
C SER A 308 12.14 -1.42 -8.02
N ALA A 309 10.90 -1.33 -7.57
CA ALA A 309 10.16 -0.08 -7.52
C ALA A 309 9.22 -0.06 -6.30
N GLY A 310 9.22 1.07 -5.60
CA GLY A 310 8.25 1.39 -4.57
C GLY A 310 7.04 2.07 -5.20
N ASN A 311 6.89 3.37 -4.94
CA ASN A 311 5.80 4.20 -5.46
C ASN A 311 6.14 4.89 -6.79
N ASP A 312 7.32 4.63 -7.36
CA ASP A 312 7.99 5.50 -8.32
C ASP A 312 7.80 5.15 -9.81
N MET A 313 7.37 3.93 -10.15
CA MET A 313 7.22 3.50 -11.55
C MET A 313 5.76 3.43 -12.05
N GLY A 314 4.79 3.36 -11.14
CA GLY A 314 3.38 3.21 -11.49
C GLY A 314 2.49 2.95 -10.28
N LEU A 315 1.18 2.81 -10.51
CA LEU A 315 0.16 2.66 -9.49
C LEU A 315 0.20 1.27 -8.83
N SER A 316 0.59 1.20 -7.55
CA SER A 316 0.70 -0.09 -6.83
C SER A 316 -0.63 -0.80 -6.61
N VAL A 317 -1.72 -0.06 -6.36
CA VAL A 317 -3.05 -0.62 -6.05
C VAL A 317 -3.61 -1.47 -7.20
N PRO A 318 -3.72 -0.97 -8.45
CA PRO A 318 -4.20 -1.81 -9.55
C PRO A 318 -3.26 -2.98 -9.83
N TYR A 319 -1.94 -2.83 -9.71
CA TYR A 319 -1.05 -3.98 -9.83
C TYR A 319 -1.27 -5.05 -8.75
N ALA A 320 -1.54 -4.67 -7.50
CA ALA A 320 -1.87 -5.61 -6.44
C ALA A 320 -3.21 -6.33 -6.68
N ILE A 321 -4.20 -5.64 -7.24
CA ILE A 321 -5.48 -6.24 -7.66
C ILE A 321 -5.24 -7.21 -8.81
N ALA A 322 -4.49 -6.79 -9.84
CA ALA A 322 -4.16 -7.61 -11.00
C ALA A 322 -3.43 -8.91 -10.62
N ALA A 323 -2.51 -8.81 -9.66
CA ALA A 323 -1.76 -9.93 -9.11
C ALA A 323 -2.54 -10.77 -8.08
N GLY A 324 -3.84 -10.51 -7.88
CA GLY A 324 -4.72 -11.28 -7.00
C GLY A 324 -4.45 -11.12 -5.50
N LEU A 325 -3.78 -10.04 -5.08
CA LEU A 325 -3.42 -9.79 -3.68
C LEU A 325 -4.52 -9.09 -2.88
N GLY A 326 -5.42 -8.38 -3.55
CA GLY A 326 -6.50 -7.66 -2.89
C GLY A 326 -7.57 -7.16 -3.84
N GLU A 327 -8.57 -6.51 -3.28
CA GLU A 327 -9.70 -5.91 -3.98
C GLU A 327 -9.69 -4.39 -3.78
N ALA A 328 -10.26 -3.63 -4.73
CA ALA A 328 -10.47 -2.20 -4.57
C ALA A 328 -11.39 -1.90 -3.37
N SER A 329 -11.32 -0.68 -2.84
CA SER A 329 -12.12 -0.27 -1.68
C SER A 329 -12.47 1.21 -1.68
N ARG A 330 -13.42 1.60 -0.81
CA ARG A 330 -13.84 3.00 -0.60
C ARG A 330 -12.69 3.93 -0.22
N LEU A 331 -11.72 3.46 0.56
CA LEU A 331 -10.59 4.28 1.00
C LEU A 331 -9.50 4.44 -0.08
N GLY A 332 -9.70 3.91 -1.29
CA GLY A 332 -8.78 4.02 -2.41
C GLY A 332 -7.58 3.07 -2.38
N GLN A 333 -7.33 2.39 -1.25
CA GLN A 333 -6.29 1.38 -1.10
C GLN A 333 -6.81 -0.03 -1.45
N ALA A 334 -5.89 -0.95 -1.78
CA ALA A 334 -6.23 -2.36 -1.90
C ALA A 334 -6.50 -2.96 -0.52
N VAL A 335 -7.63 -3.65 -0.36
CA VAL A 335 -7.91 -4.47 0.82
C VAL A 335 -7.47 -5.88 0.50
N THR A 336 -6.57 -6.44 1.29
CA THR A 336 -6.14 -7.84 1.18
C THR A 336 -7.00 -8.72 2.08
N TYR A 337 -7.22 -9.98 1.71
CA TYR A 337 -8.02 -10.90 2.53
C TYR A 337 -7.44 -11.09 3.94
N LYS A 338 -6.10 -11.13 4.06
CA LYS A 338 -5.41 -11.45 5.32
C LYS A 338 -5.16 -10.24 6.23
N TYR A 339 -4.81 -9.09 5.66
CA TYR A 339 -4.36 -7.94 6.44
C TYR A 339 -5.26 -6.72 6.26
N GLY A 340 -6.36 -6.84 5.51
CA GLY A 340 -7.19 -5.72 5.14
C GLY A 340 -6.38 -4.68 4.34
N PRO A 341 -6.65 -3.38 4.52
CA PRO A 341 -5.87 -2.32 3.88
C PRO A 341 -4.50 -2.07 4.54
N ARG A 342 -4.16 -2.81 5.62
CA ARG A 342 -2.96 -2.59 6.45
C ARG A 342 -1.69 -3.18 5.81
N VAL A 343 -1.45 -2.86 4.54
CA VAL A 343 -0.27 -3.28 3.80
C VAL A 343 0.36 -2.12 3.04
N ARG A 344 1.68 -2.17 2.90
CA ARG A 344 2.41 -1.39 1.89
C ARG A 344 2.67 -2.26 0.66
N LEU A 345 2.79 -1.64 -0.51
CA LEU A 345 2.89 -2.34 -1.78
C LEU A 345 4.11 -1.87 -2.56
N ALA A 346 4.97 -2.81 -2.95
CA ALA A 346 6.07 -2.57 -3.89
C ALA A 346 6.03 -3.59 -5.02
N LYS A 347 6.87 -3.39 -6.03
CA LYS A 347 6.96 -4.30 -7.17
C LYS A 347 8.36 -4.42 -7.75
N VAL A 348 8.56 -5.45 -8.56
CA VAL A 348 9.72 -5.60 -9.45
C VAL A 348 9.22 -5.69 -10.88
N TYR A 349 9.77 -4.85 -11.76
CA TYR A 349 9.59 -4.92 -13.20
C TYR A 349 10.70 -5.78 -13.80
N THR A 350 10.35 -6.73 -14.68
CA THR A 350 11.33 -7.64 -15.30
C THR A 350 10.93 -8.01 -16.73
N ASP A 351 11.93 -8.33 -17.56
CA ASP A 351 11.75 -8.87 -18.92
C ASP A 351 11.42 -10.38 -18.93
N PHE A 352 11.41 -11.04 -17.77
CA PHE A 352 11.03 -12.45 -17.62
C PHE A 352 9.55 -12.68 -17.97
N ASP A 353 9.24 -13.63 -18.87
CA ASP A 353 7.88 -13.95 -19.33
C ASP A 353 7.53 -15.45 -19.30
N PHE A 354 8.47 -16.30 -18.88
CA PHE A 354 8.22 -17.74 -18.71
C PHE A 354 7.66 -18.05 -17.31
N VAL A 355 6.49 -17.52 -17.01
CA VAL A 355 5.86 -17.62 -15.68
C VAL A 355 4.34 -17.82 -15.78
N GLU A 356 3.77 -18.47 -14.76
CA GLU A 356 2.32 -18.53 -14.57
C GLU A 356 1.87 -17.28 -13.83
N TYR A 357 0.91 -16.56 -14.40
CA TYR A 357 0.39 -15.33 -13.80
C TYR A 357 -0.74 -15.63 -12.83
N ASP A 358 -0.74 -14.91 -11.71
CA ASP A 358 -1.87 -14.90 -10.80
C ASP A 358 -3.05 -14.16 -11.40
N LYS A 359 -4.25 -14.54 -10.98
CA LYS A 359 -5.51 -13.95 -11.43
C LYS A 359 -6.08 -13.00 -10.38
N PRO A 360 -6.73 -11.88 -10.79
CA PRO A 360 -7.43 -11.01 -9.88
C PRO A 360 -8.54 -11.73 -9.12
N LYS A 361 -8.84 -11.25 -7.91
CA LYS A 361 -9.82 -11.86 -7.01
C LYS A 361 -10.74 -10.81 -6.38
N SER A 362 -12.01 -11.16 -6.23
CA SER A 362 -12.97 -10.41 -5.42
C SER A 362 -13.54 -11.28 -4.31
N PHE A 363 -13.71 -10.69 -3.14
CA PHE A 363 -14.23 -11.33 -1.93
C PHE A 363 -15.16 -10.37 -1.18
N GLY A 364 -15.90 -9.53 -1.90
CA GLY A 364 -17.02 -8.74 -1.37
C GLY A 364 -16.65 -7.39 -0.76
N VAL A 365 -15.42 -6.90 -0.94
CA VAL A 365 -15.00 -5.61 -0.34
C VAL A 365 -15.78 -4.44 -0.93
N MET A 366 -15.94 -4.40 -2.25
CA MET A 366 -16.62 -3.29 -2.92
C MET A 366 -18.11 -3.23 -2.55
N ASP A 367 -18.77 -4.38 -2.42
CA ASP A 367 -20.18 -4.46 -2.00
C ASP A 367 -20.37 -4.11 -0.52
N PHE A 368 -19.46 -4.56 0.34
CA PHE A 368 -19.44 -4.14 1.75
C PHE A 368 -19.24 -2.63 1.88
N CYS A 369 -18.33 -2.06 1.08
CA CYS A 369 -18.04 -0.63 1.06
C CYS A 369 -19.28 0.23 0.77
N LYS A 370 -20.27 -0.26 0.01
CA LYS A 370 -21.52 0.48 -0.31
C LYS A 370 -22.33 0.88 0.93
N ASN A 371 -22.20 0.12 2.02
CA ASN A 371 -22.98 0.29 3.24
C ASN A 371 -22.09 0.68 4.45
N CYS A 372 -20.87 0.14 4.54
CA CYS A 372 -20.02 0.29 5.72
C CYS A 372 -19.64 1.74 6.05
N MET A 373 -19.09 2.48 5.09
CA MET A 373 -18.67 3.90 5.20
C MET A 373 -17.74 4.30 6.37
N ARG A 374 -17.29 3.40 7.26
CA ARG A 374 -16.49 3.77 8.45
C ARG A 374 -15.24 4.58 8.15
N CYS A 375 -14.54 4.29 7.06
CA CYS A 375 -13.36 5.08 6.68
C CYS A 375 -13.72 6.53 6.31
N ALA A 376 -14.91 6.77 5.75
CA ALA A 376 -15.42 8.11 5.47
C ALA A 376 -15.90 8.81 6.75
N ASP A 377 -16.48 8.07 7.71
CA ASP A 377 -16.86 8.58 9.03
C ASP A 377 -15.63 9.07 9.80
N ALA A 378 -14.59 8.22 9.86
CA ALA A 378 -13.34 8.46 10.56
C ALA A 378 -12.42 9.50 9.89
N CYS A 379 -12.69 9.90 8.65
CA CYS A 379 -11.88 10.89 7.94
C CYS A 379 -12.25 12.32 8.41
N PRO A 380 -11.35 13.07 9.08
CA PRO A 380 -11.68 14.39 9.62
C PRO A 380 -11.85 15.43 8.51
N THR A 381 -11.09 15.32 7.41
CA THR A 381 -11.15 16.27 6.29
C THR A 381 -12.22 15.91 5.26
N LYS A 382 -12.98 14.83 5.48
CA LYS A 382 -14.02 14.34 4.56
C LYS A 382 -13.50 14.16 3.12
N ALA A 383 -12.27 13.65 3.01
CA ALA A 383 -11.62 13.35 1.75
C ALA A 383 -12.17 12.09 1.07
N ILE A 384 -12.78 11.18 1.83
CA ILE A 384 -13.32 9.91 1.35
C ILE A 384 -14.83 10.06 1.08
N SER A 385 -15.26 9.64 -0.10
CA SER A 385 -16.65 9.76 -0.55
C SER A 385 -17.63 8.95 0.31
N TYR A 386 -18.85 9.49 0.47
CA TYR A 386 -20.03 8.82 1.04
C TYR A 386 -20.96 8.22 -0.04
N ASP A 387 -20.60 8.33 -1.32
CA ASP A 387 -21.41 7.81 -2.42
C ASP A 387 -21.61 6.30 -2.25
N LYS A 388 -22.81 5.80 -2.53
CA LYS A 388 -23.08 4.36 -2.43
C LYS A 388 -22.42 3.55 -3.53
N GLU A 389 -22.21 4.15 -4.70
CA GLU A 389 -21.64 3.49 -5.88
C GLU A 389 -20.34 4.18 -6.31
N PRO A 390 -19.36 3.43 -6.82
CA PRO A 390 -18.18 4.00 -7.44
C PRO A 390 -18.53 4.70 -8.76
N SER A 391 -17.70 5.66 -9.15
CA SER A 391 -17.87 6.47 -10.35
C SER A 391 -16.64 6.39 -11.23
N PHE A 392 -16.78 6.77 -12.51
CA PHE A 392 -15.65 6.93 -13.44
C PHE A 392 -14.95 8.29 -13.32
N GLU A 393 -15.53 9.21 -12.55
CA GLU A 393 -15.14 10.60 -12.40
C GLU A 393 -15.15 10.98 -10.91
N PRO A 394 -14.27 11.88 -10.45
CA PRO A 394 -14.31 12.38 -9.09
C PRO A 394 -15.65 13.07 -8.78
N THR A 395 -16.20 12.81 -7.59
CA THR A 395 -17.49 13.34 -7.14
C THR A 395 -17.38 14.37 -6.02
N HIS A 396 -16.20 14.54 -5.44
CA HIS A 396 -15.93 15.51 -4.37
C HIS A 396 -15.86 16.95 -4.90
N ASP A 397 -15.87 17.94 -3.99
CA ASP A 397 -15.95 19.38 -4.32
C ASP A 397 -14.83 19.85 -5.27
N ASN A 398 -13.64 19.29 -5.14
CA ASN A 398 -12.46 19.65 -5.95
C ASN A 398 -12.41 18.95 -7.33
N LYS A 399 -13.48 18.27 -7.77
CA LYS A 399 -13.51 17.46 -9.01
C LYS A 399 -13.04 18.18 -10.27
N ASP A 400 -13.28 19.49 -10.37
CA ASP A 400 -12.93 20.30 -11.55
C ASP A 400 -11.42 20.56 -11.64
N ASN A 401 -10.69 20.44 -10.51
CA ASN A 401 -9.23 20.55 -10.43
C ASN A 401 -8.60 19.31 -9.75
N ALA A 402 -9.18 18.13 -9.98
CA ALA A 402 -8.70 16.87 -9.39
C ALA A 402 -7.61 16.21 -10.27
N TRP A 403 -6.53 16.93 -10.58
CA TRP A 403 -5.41 16.42 -11.39
C TRP A 403 -4.74 15.17 -10.79
N TYR A 404 -4.89 14.97 -9.47
CA TYR A 404 -4.41 13.81 -8.71
C TYR A 404 -5.34 12.59 -8.78
N ASN A 405 -6.51 12.70 -9.43
CA ASN A 405 -7.43 11.59 -9.62
C ASN A 405 -7.50 11.18 -11.08
N GLN A 406 -7.10 9.93 -11.32
CA GLN A 406 -7.24 9.30 -12.63
C GLN A 406 -8.71 9.06 -12.96
N LYS A 407 -9.19 9.75 -14.01
CA LYS A 407 -10.52 9.60 -14.60
C LYS A 407 -10.55 8.35 -15.47
N GLY A 408 -11.72 7.77 -15.69
CA GLY A 408 -11.88 6.63 -16.60
C GLY A 408 -11.85 5.26 -15.95
N VAL A 409 -11.55 5.15 -14.65
CA VAL A 409 -11.64 3.88 -13.90
C VAL A 409 -12.77 3.97 -12.90
N LYS A 410 -13.67 2.98 -12.89
CA LYS A 410 -14.80 2.95 -11.96
C LYS A 410 -14.33 2.62 -10.54
N LYS A 411 -14.26 3.63 -9.67
CA LYS A 411 -13.78 3.49 -8.28
C LYS A 411 -14.36 4.56 -7.35
N TYR A 412 -14.07 4.46 -6.06
CA TYR A 412 -14.26 5.57 -5.14
C TYR A 412 -13.06 6.52 -5.24
N HIS A 413 -13.33 7.76 -5.65
CA HIS A 413 -12.31 8.79 -5.78
C HIS A 413 -12.10 9.50 -4.44
N VAL A 414 -10.86 9.51 -3.96
CA VAL A 414 -10.45 10.21 -2.73
C VAL A 414 -9.89 11.58 -3.11
N ASP A 415 -10.36 12.62 -2.41
CA ASP A 415 -9.82 13.98 -2.50
C ASP A 415 -8.42 14.02 -1.84
N ALA A 416 -7.38 13.78 -2.63
CA ALA A 416 -6.03 13.67 -2.13
C ALA A 416 -5.50 15.02 -1.59
N LYS A 417 -6.01 16.16 -2.05
CA LYS A 417 -5.67 17.48 -1.48
C LYS A 417 -6.18 17.60 -0.06
N LYS A 418 -7.47 17.29 0.19
CA LYS A 418 -8.04 17.28 1.55
C LYS A 418 -7.36 16.24 2.45
N CYS A 419 -6.95 15.10 1.91
CA CYS A 419 -6.19 14.09 2.66
C CYS A 419 -4.82 14.63 3.09
N PHE A 420 -4.07 15.22 2.15
CA PHE A 420 -2.71 15.70 2.37
C PHE A 420 -2.65 16.97 3.23
N LYS A 421 -3.66 17.83 3.16
CA LYS A 421 -3.80 18.98 4.07
C LYS A 421 -3.69 18.57 5.53
N LEU A 422 -4.35 17.47 5.91
CA LEU A 422 -4.29 16.94 7.26
C LEU A 422 -2.86 16.53 7.66
N TRP A 423 -2.06 16.03 6.72
CA TRP A 423 -0.66 15.68 6.99
C TRP A 423 0.15 16.93 7.33
N GLY A 424 -0.09 18.04 6.61
CA GLY A 424 0.49 19.34 6.92
C GLY A 424 0.04 19.88 8.29
N GLU A 425 -1.21 19.63 8.70
CA GLU A 425 -1.75 20.04 10.00
C GLU A 425 -1.15 19.21 11.16
N LEU A 426 -1.12 17.88 11.02
CA LEU A 426 -0.66 16.95 12.06
C LEU A 426 0.86 16.82 12.13
N GLY A 427 1.55 16.92 11.00
CA GLY A 427 2.96 16.56 10.86
C GLY A 427 3.23 15.07 10.81
N ASP A 428 2.22 14.25 10.48
CA ASP A 428 2.28 12.79 10.36
C ASP A 428 1.58 12.31 9.07
N ASP A 429 1.57 11.01 8.79
CA ASP A 429 0.94 10.42 7.61
C ASP A 429 -0.49 9.86 7.83
N CYS A 430 -1.12 10.24 8.95
CA CYS A 430 -2.47 9.88 9.37
C CYS A 430 -2.71 8.35 9.48
N GLY A 431 -3.47 7.76 8.56
CA GLY A 431 -3.85 6.33 8.57
C GLY A 431 -5.19 5.98 9.22
N MET A 432 -6.00 6.96 9.65
CA MET A 432 -7.29 6.71 10.30
C MET A 432 -8.27 5.87 9.46
N CYS A 433 -8.25 6.02 8.13
CA CYS A 433 -9.08 5.22 7.23
C CYS A 433 -8.71 3.73 7.23
N MET A 434 -7.43 3.41 7.43
CA MET A 434 -6.96 2.03 7.59
C MET A 434 -7.32 1.50 8.97
N ALA A 435 -7.04 2.28 10.02
CA ALA A 435 -7.33 1.92 11.40
C ALA A 435 -8.81 1.54 11.60
N SER A 436 -9.72 2.38 11.09
CA SER A 436 -11.18 2.22 11.21
C SER A 436 -11.81 1.16 10.29
N CYS A 437 -11.08 0.65 9.30
CA CYS A 437 -11.63 -0.31 8.35
C CYS A 437 -11.99 -1.63 9.05
N PRO A 438 -13.22 -2.17 8.89
CA PRO A 438 -13.57 -3.47 9.47
C PRO A 438 -12.71 -4.64 8.97
N TYR A 439 -12.09 -4.54 7.79
CA TYR A 439 -11.13 -5.54 7.32
C TYR A 439 -9.76 -5.43 8.00
N ASN A 440 -9.47 -4.34 8.71
CA ASN A 440 -8.25 -4.17 9.50
C ASN A 440 -8.42 -4.83 10.88
N LYS A 441 -8.39 -6.17 10.90
CA LYS A 441 -8.42 -6.97 12.14
C LYS A 441 -7.14 -7.74 12.39
N PRO A 442 -6.84 -8.09 13.66
CA PRO A 442 -5.89 -9.14 13.97
C PRO A 442 -6.30 -10.45 13.28
N ASP A 443 -5.31 -11.23 12.88
CA ASP A 443 -5.52 -12.48 12.12
C ASP A 443 -5.99 -13.63 13.02
N PHE A 444 -7.22 -13.52 13.51
CA PHE A 444 -7.91 -14.56 14.25
C PHE A 444 -8.95 -15.26 13.37
N TRP A 445 -9.11 -16.57 13.55
CA TRP A 445 -9.99 -17.41 12.73
C TRP A 445 -11.44 -16.91 12.65
N HIS A 446 -11.96 -16.32 13.73
CA HIS A 446 -13.34 -15.83 13.78
C HIS A 446 -13.53 -14.54 12.99
N HIS A 447 -12.49 -13.70 12.86
CA HIS A 447 -12.56 -12.52 11.99
C HIS A 447 -12.62 -12.93 10.52
N ARG A 448 -11.83 -13.93 10.10
CA ARG A 448 -11.87 -14.45 8.73
C ARG A 448 -13.19 -15.12 8.39
N LEU A 449 -13.77 -15.83 9.36
CA LEU A 449 -15.14 -16.34 9.23
C LEU A 449 -16.17 -15.21 9.06
N VAL A 450 -16.05 -14.12 9.83
CA VAL A 450 -16.92 -12.95 9.71
C VAL A 450 -16.76 -12.27 8.35
N ASP A 451 -15.53 -12.10 7.85
CA ASP A 451 -15.26 -11.55 6.52
C ASP A 451 -15.93 -12.41 5.44
N SER A 452 -15.78 -13.73 5.53
CA SER A 452 -16.46 -14.68 4.64
C SER A 452 -17.98 -14.55 4.71
N ILE A 453 -18.59 -14.51 5.90
CA ILE A 453 -20.04 -14.34 6.04
C ILE A 453 -20.51 -13.01 5.44
N THR A 454 -19.76 -11.93 5.69
CA THR A 454 -20.04 -10.59 5.16
C THR A 454 -20.07 -10.62 3.64
N ALA A 455 -19.08 -11.26 3.03
CA ALA A 455 -18.99 -11.39 1.59
C ALA A 455 -20.08 -12.29 0.97
N ALA A 456 -20.54 -13.31 1.70
CA ALA A 456 -21.60 -14.22 1.23
C ALA A 456 -23.03 -13.64 1.35
N MET A 457 -23.23 -12.68 2.25
CA MET A 457 -24.57 -12.18 2.61
C MET A 457 -24.64 -10.66 2.48
N PRO A 458 -24.80 -10.12 1.26
CA PRO A 458 -24.91 -8.68 1.07
C PRO A 458 -26.23 -8.12 1.64
N GLY A 459 -26.26 -6.81 1.85
CA GLY A 459 -27.46 -6.09 2.32
C GLY A 459 -27.43 -5.85 3.83
N PRO A 460 -28.52 -6.12 4.60
CA PRO A 460 -28.61 -5.76 6.02
C PRO A 460 -27.52 -6.33 6.92
N VAL A 461 -26.89 -7.44 6.52
CA VAL A 461 -25.75 -8.03 7.26
C VAL A 461 -24.54 -7.09 7.22
N HIS A 462 -24.33 -6.32 6.15
CA HIS A 462 -23.23 -5.36 6.09
C HIS A 462 -23.37 -4.27 7.17
N ASP A 463 -24.58 -3.76 7.37
CA ASP A 463 -24.87 -2.77 8.42
C ASP A 463 -24.64 -3.36 9.82
N LEU A 464 -25.14 -4.58 10.05
CA LEU A 464 -24.89 -5.31 11.29
C LEU A 464 -23.38 -5.50 11.55
N MET A 465 -22.62 -5.96 10.55
CA MET A 465 -21.18 -6.20 10.73
C MET A 465 -20.40 -4.93 11.03
N ARG A 466 -20.81 -3.79 10.44
CA ARG A 466 -20.29 -2.47 10.81
C ARG A 466 -20.58 -2.12 12.28
N GLU A 467 -21.83 -2.25 12.72
CA GLU A 467 -22.22 -1.95 14.10
C GLU A 467 -21.51 -2.86 15.12
N MET A 468 -21.32 -4.13 14.76
CA MET A 468 -20.61 -5.08 15.60
C MET A 468 -19.13 -4.70 15.78
N ASP A 469 -18.51 -4.15 14.74
CA ASP A 469 -17.14 -3.63 14.81
C ASP A 469 -16.96 -2.59 15.92
N GLU A 470 -17.92 -1.65 15.97
CA GLU A 470 -17.97 -0.58 16.97
C GLU A 470 -18.30 -1.11 18.36
N LEU A 471 -19.27 -2.03 18.47
CA LEU A 471 -19.67 -2.63 19.77
C LEU A 471 -18.52 -3.42 20.42
N PHE A 472 -17.69 -4.08 19.61
CA PHE A 472 -16.52 -4.78 20.10
C PHE A 472 -15.30 -3.88 20.34
N GLY A 473 -15.41 -2.59 20.01
CA GLY A 473 -14.39 -1.58 20.29
C GLY A 473 -13.22 -1.61 19.30
N TYR A 474 -13.45 -2.08 18.08
CA TYR A 474 -12.44 -2.05 17.04
C TYR A 474 -12.52 -0.80 16.17
N GLY A 475 -11.39 -0.44 15.57
CA GLY A 475 -11.32 0.64 14.58
C GLY A 475 -11.54 2.04 15.14
N ASN A 476 -11.39 2.22 16.45
CA ASN A 476 -11.30 3.53 17.07
C ASN A 476 -10.08 4.27 16.50
N VAL A 477 -10.24 5.57 16.29
CA VAL A 477 -9.19 6.48 15.84
C VAL A 477 -9.00 7.57 16.89
N GLU A 478 -7.84 8.23 16.90
CA GLU A 478 -7.49 9.22 17.93
C GLU A 478 -7.50 8.63 19.37
N ASP A 479 -7.38 7.31 19.50
CA ASP A 479 -7.45 6.59 20.77
C ASP A 479 -6.10 6.64 21.50
N LYS A 480 -6.00 7.50 22.51
CA LYS A 480 -4.78 7.63 23.33
C LYS A 480 -4.45 6.36 24.13
N GLU A 481 -5.43 5.50 24.43
CA GLU A 481 -5.17 4.24 25.12
C GLU A 481 -4.47 3.23 24.22
N SER A 482 -4.71 3.28 22.91
CA SER A 482 -3.99 2.44 21.93
C SER A 482 -2.48 2.71 21.95
N ILE A 483 -2.06 3.97 22.13
CA ILE A 483 -0.65 4.39 22.22
C ILE A 483 -0.02 3.84 23.51
N LYS A 484 -0.74 3.94 24.63
CA LYS A 484 -0.27 3.35 25.90
C LYS A 484 -0.15 1.83 25.79
N LYS A 485 -1.11 1.17 25.14
CA LYS A 485 -1.09 -0.27 24.90
C LYS A 485 0.09 -0.69 24.02
N PHE A 486 0.44 0.09 22.99
CA PHE A 486 1.57 -0.19 22.11
C PHE A 486 2.89 -0.33 22.89
N TYR A 487 3.11 0.52 23.89
CA TYR A 487 4.31 0.43 24.75
C TYR A 487 4.15 -0.48 25.98
N SER A 488 2.93 -0.89 26.31
CA SER A 488 2.70 -1.80 27.44
C SER A 488 3.29 -3.18 27.14
N PRO A 489 4.01 -3.81 28.10
CA PRO A 489 4.45 -5.19 27.98
C PRO A 489 3.32 -6.21 28.21
N GLU A 490 2.15 -5.76 28.70
CA GLU A 490 1.03 -6.65 29.01
C GLU A 490 0.54 -7.41 27.78
N GLY A 491 0.49 -8.74 27.87
CA GLY A 491 0.05 -9.60 26.77
C GLY A 491 1.06 -9.76 25.62
N LYS A 492 2.31 -9.28 25.79
CA LYS A 492 3.41 -9.44 24.82
C LYS A 492 4.48 -10.36 25.42
N SER A 493 5.06 -11.23 24.59
CA SER A 493 6.28 -11.94 24.96
C SER A 493 7.46 -11.33 24.22
N TYR A 494 8.51 -10.98 24.95
CA TYR A 494 9.79 -10.62 24.38
C TYR A 494 10.74 -11.77 24.71
N ASP A 495 11.33 -12.41 23.70
CA ASP A 495 12.09 -13.66 23.87
C ASP A 495 13.33 -13.54 24.81
N GLY A 496 13.67 -12.32 25.25
CA GLY A 496 14.76 -12.02 26.18
C GLY A 496 14.35 -11.73 27.63
N HIS A 497 13.05 -11.80 27.99
CA HIS A 497 12.55 -11.53 29.35
C HIS A 497 11.39 -12.44 29.77
#